data_AF-A0A1H9DDB4-F1
#
_entry.id   AF-A0A1H9DDB4-F1
#
_cell.length_a   1.000
_cell.length_b   1.000
_cell.length_c   1.000
_cell.angle_alpha   90.00
_cell.angle_beta   90.00
_cell.angle_gamma   90.00
#
_symmetry.space_group_name_H-M   'P 1'
#
loop_
_entity.id
_entity.type
_entity.pdbx_description
1 polymer ?
#
loop_
_entity_poly.entity_id
_entity_poly.type
_entity_poly.pdbx_seq_one_letter_code
_entity_poly.pdbx_strand_id
1 'polypeptide(L)'
;MESLWDTEGYSLDRRGEGPVAFFYQPARWHSLKLKTLEDPYPHAGLKHQPYPVTLAGAGFSLVTIVTPDEESDFSRSVSDAFLECCAATKDRENP
;
A
#
# COMPACT_ATOMS: atom_id res chain seq x y z
N MET A 1 -1.43 -14.05 -25.99
CA MET A 1 -1.58 -13.47 -24.64
C MET A 1 -1.08 -12.04 -24.66
N GLU A 2 0.14 -11.77 -25.14
CA GLU A 2 0.67 -10.40 -25.35
C GLU A 2 -0.16 -9.55 -26.33
N SER A 3 -0.66 -10.11 -27.43
CA SER A 3 -1.40 -9.33 -28.46
C SER A 3 -2.73 -8.72 -27.99
N LEU A 4 -3.33 -9.23 -26.91
CA LEU A 4 -4.56 -8.68 -26.32
C LEU A 4 -4.27 -7.45 -25.45
N TRP A 5 -3.11 -7.41 -24.80
CA TRP A 5 -2.72 -6.30 -23.92
C TRP A 5 -2.50 -5.00 -24.69
N ASP A 6 -1.92 -5.10 -25.89
CA ASP A 6 -1.67 -3.96 -26.78
C ASP A 6 -2.95 -3.40 -27.43
N THR A 7 -4.04 -4.18 -27.47
CA THR A 7 -5.26 -3.82 -28.22
C THR A 7 -6.44 -3.46 -27.30
N GLU A 8 -6.63 -4.18 -26.19
CA GLU A 8 -7.80 -4.07 -25.29
C GLU A 8 -7.41 -3.51 -23.91
N GLY A 9 -6.11 -3.34 -23.63
CA GLY A 9 -5.62 -3.04 -22.29
C GLY A 9 -5.60 -4.29 -21.41
N TYR A 10 -5.93 -4.14 -20.13
CA TYR A 10 -5.94 -5.27 -19.21
C TYR A 10 -7.23 -6.09 -19.28
N SER A 11 -7.12 -7.41 -19.14
CA SER A 11 -8.26 -8.33 -19.06
C SER A 11 -8.38 -8.91 -17.66
N LEU A 12 -9.56 -8.78 -17.05
CA LEU A 12 -9.91 -9.46 -15.81
C LEU A 12 -9.93 -10.99 -16.01
N ASP A 13 -9.68 -11.73 -14.95
CA ASP A 13 -9.81 -13.18 -14.97
C ASP A 13 -11.29 -13.65 -14.97
N ARG A 14 -11.52 -14.96 -14.88
CA ARG A 14 -12.88 -15.55 -14.87
C ARG A 14 -13.73 -15.14 -13.66
N ARG A 15 -13.11 -14.62 -12.60
CA ARG A 15 -13.73 -14.15 -11.37
C ARG A 15 -13.90 -12.61 -11.38
N GLY A 16 -13.45 -11.94 -12.44
CA GLY A 16 -13.42 -10.47 -12.51
C GLY A 16 -12.24 -9.87 -11.74
N GLU A 17 -11.24 -10.67 -11.37
CA GLU A 17 -10.08 -10.26 -10.59
C GLU A 17 -8.87 -9.98 -11.48
N GLY A 18 -7.99 -9.07 -11.01
CA GLY A 18 -6.75 -8.73 -11.70
C GLY A 18 -6.91 -8.03 -13.06
N PRO A 19 -5.81 -7.68 -13.74
CA PRO A 19 -4.44 -7.88 -13.33
C PRO A 19 -4.03 -6.92 -12.22
N VAL A 20 -3.00 -7.33 -11.48
CA VAL A 20 -2.31 -6.49 -10.52
C VAL A 20 -0.91 -6.18 -11.03
N ALA A 21 -0.49 -4.94 -10.89
CA ALA A 21 0.89 -4.54 -11.14
C ALA A 21 1.49 -3.90 -9.89
N PHE A 22 2.75 -4.27 -9.61
CA PHE A 22 3.54 -3.70 -8.52
C PHE A 22 4.73 -2.95 -9.11
N PHE A 23 4.83 -1.67 -8.80
CA PHE A 23 5.99 -0.85 -9.13
C PHE A 23 6.71 -0.52 -7.84
N TYR A 24 8.03 -0.74 -7.83
CA TYR A 24 8.88 -0.49 -6.68
C TYR A 24 9.94 0.54 -7.04
N GLN A 25 10.10 1.54 -6.19
CA GLN A 25 11.20 2.48 -6.28
C GLN A 25 11.77 2.76 -4.89
N PRO A 26 13.09 2.57 -4.67
CA PRO A 26 13.75 3.07 -3.46
C PRO A 26 13.56 4.58 -3.38
N ALA A 27 12.95 5.05 -2.29
CA ALA A 27 12.79 6.48 -2.09
C ALA A 27 14.09 7.04 -1.49
N ARG A 28 14.63 8.06 -2.15
CA ARG A 28 15.79 8.83 -1.63
C ARG A 28 15.38 9.84 -0.56
N TRP A 29 14.15 9.74 -0.05
CA TRP A 29 13.64 10.63 0.97
C TRP A 29 14.11 10.18 2.34
N HIS A 30 14.34 11.15 3.22
CA HIS A 30 14.68 10.92 4.63
C HIS A 30 13.52 11.26 5.57
N SER A 31 12.48 11.90 5.03
CA SER A 31 11.24 12.19 5.75
C SER A 31 10.05 12.33 4.81
N LEU A 32 8.85 12.07 5.35
CA LEU A 32 7.58 12.21 4.66
C LEU A 32 6.61 13.00 5.56
N LYS A 33 5.92 13.98 4.98
CA LYS A 33 4.83 14.68 5.66
C LYS A 33 3.54 13.89 5.48
N LEU A 34 2.87 13.60 6.58
CA LEU A 34 1.63 12.81 6.62
C LEU A 34 0.58 13.54 7.47
N LYS A 35 -0.68 13.10 7.34
CA LYS A 35 -1.78 13.54 8.20
C LYS A 35 -2.34 12.30 8.91
N THR A 36 -2.38 12.32 10.23
CA THR A 36 -2.95 11.23 11.02
C THR A 36 -4.48 11.24 10.88
N LEU A 37 -5.06 10.18 10.33
CA LEU A 37 -6.52 10.05 10.21
C LEU A 37 -7.13 9.38 11.45
N GLU A 38 -6.35 8.55 12.12
CA GLU A 38 -6.73 7.81 13.33
C GLU A 38 -5.71 8.07 14.44
N ASP A 39 -6.12 7.90 15.70
CA ASP A 39 -5.23 8.06 16.85
C ASP A 39 -4.35 6.80 16.97
N PRO A 40 -3.03 6.90 16.78
CA PRO A 40 -2.15 5.75 16.92
C PRO A 40 -1.94 5.37 18.40
N TYR A 41 -2.38 6.21 19.35
CA TYR A 41 -2.21 5.96 20.77
C TYR A 41 -3.54 5.63 21.44
N PRO A 42 -3.59 4.61 22.31
CA PRO A 42 -4.78 4.31 23.09
C PRO A 42 -4.97 5.39 24.17
N HIS A 43 -5.75 6.42 23.88
CA HIS A 43 -6.16 7.43 24.85
C HIS A 43 -7.66 7.36 25.14
N ALA A 44 -7.98 7.13 26.42
CA ALA A 44 -9.34 7.15 26.93
C ALA A 44 -9.79 8.60 27.23
N GLY A 45 -10.35 9.30 26.24
CA GLY A 45 -11.24 10.43 26.58
C GLY A 45 -11.24 11.66 25.67
N LEU A 46 -10.33 11.79 24.70
CA LEU A 46 -10.36 12.91 23.75
C LEU A 46 -10.69 12.41 22.33
N LYS A 47 -11.54 13.15 21.60
CA LYS A 47 -11.79 12.89 20.19
C LYS A 47 -10.52 13.21 19.40
N HIS A 48 -10.02 12.22 18.65
CA HIS A 48 -8.90 12.42 17.73
C HIS A 48 -9.19 13.58 16.76
N GLN A 49 -8.26 14.51 16.64
CA GLN A 49 -8.28 15.53 15.62
C GLN A 49 -7.14 15.26 14.65
N PRO A 50 -7.38 15.15 13.33
CA PRO A 50 -6.31 14.93 12.38
C PRO A 50 -5.25 16.04 12.43
N TYR A 51 -3.98 15.67 12.61
CA TYR A 51 -2.86 16.62 12.70
C TYR A 51 -1.72 16.25 11.74
N PRO A 52 -0.94 17.23 11.27
CA PRO A 52 0.23 16.95 10.45
C PRO A 52 1.32 16.27 11.29
N VAL A 53 1.96 15.27 10.72
CA VAL A 53 3.14 14.60 11.30
C VAL A 53 4.25 14.52 10.26
N THR A 54 5.50 14.41 10.74
CA THR A 54 6.65 14.09 9.89
C THR A 54 7.15 12.71 10.28
N LEU A 55 7.07 11.77 9.36
CA LEU A 55 7.70 10.46 9.50
C LEU A 55 9.16 10.59 9.07
N ALA A 56 10.10 10.35 9.98
CA ALA A 56 11.54 10.33 9.68
C ALA A 56 12.05 8.89 9.76
N GLY A 57 12.90 8.50 8.81
CA GLY A 57 13.40 7.13 8.71
C GLY A 57 14.56 7.01 7.73
N ALA A 58 15.34 5.93 7.86
CA ALA A 58 16.36 5.57 6.90
C ALA A 58 15.78 4.52 5.94
N GLY A 59 15.80 4.80 4.63
CA GLY A 59 15.40 3.83 3.61
C GLY A 59 13.90 3.69 3.39
N PHE A 60 13.23 4.77 3.00
CA PHE A 60 11.86 4.65 2.51
C PHE A 60 11.84 3.95 1.14
N SER A 61 10.77 3.21 0.87
CA SER A 61 10.49 2.67 -0.46
C SER A 61 9.07 3.06 -0.85
N LEU A 62 8.89 3.49 -2.09
CA LEU A 62 7.56 3.71 -2.65
C LEU A 62 7.15 2.45 -3.41
N VAL A 63 5.99 1.91 -3.03
CA VAL A 63 5.33 0.85 -3.78
C VAL A 63 4.01 1.37 -4.31
N THR A 64 3.82 1.25 -5.62
CA THR A 64 2.55 1.55 -6.28
C THR A 64 1.91 0.24 -6.67
N ILE A 65 0.72 -0.01 -6.12
CA ILE A 65 -0.12 -1.15 -6.45
C ILE A 65 -1.20 -0.64 -7.40
N VAL A 66 -1.29 -1.22 -8.59
CA VAL A 66 -2.33 -0.90 -9.56
C VAL A 66 -3.25 -2.08 -9.69
N THR A 67 -4.54 -1.85 -9.45
CA THR A 67 -5.62 -2.83 -9.56
C THR A 67 -6.74 -2.28 -10.46
N PRO A 68 -7.64 -3.14 -10.95
CA PRO A 68 -8.68 -2.73 -11.90
C PRO A 68 -9.66 -1.66 -11.37
N ASP A 69 -9.91 -1.66 -10.07
CA ASP A 69 -10.86 -0.78 -9.41
C ASP A 69 -10.46 -0.51 -7.93
N GLU A 70 -10.43 0.75 -7.52
CA GLU A 70 -9.86 1.15 -6.20
C GLU A 70 -10.60 0.57 -4.99
N GLU A 71 -11.90 0.26 -5.14
CA GLU A 71 -12.79 -0.09 -4.02
C GLU A 71 -13.28 -1.55 -4.05
N SER A 72 -12.79 -2.43 -4.94
CA SER A 72 -13.17 -3.85 -4.87
C SER A 72 -12.57 -4.55 -3.65
N ASP A 73 -13.25 -5.62 -3.24
CA ASP A 73 -12.73 -6.61 -2.31
C ASP A 73 -11.38 -7.18 -2.78
N PHE A 74 -11.20 -7.34 -4.09
CA PHE A 74 -9.93 -7.77 -4.69
C PHE A 74 -8.82 -6.77 -4.39
N SER A 75 -9.02 -5.49 -4.69
CA SER A 75 -8.02 -4.44 -4.48
C SER A 75 -7.64 -4.25 -3.01
N ARG A 76 -8.63 -4.33 -2.10
CA ARG A 76 -8.38 -4.32 -0.66
C ARG A 76 -7.53 -5.52 -0.25
N SER A 77 -7.92 -6.74 -0.70
CA SER A 77 -7.19 -7.96 -0.36
C SER A 77 -5.73 -7.96 -0.80
N VAL A 78 -5.43 -7.38 -1.98
CA VAL A 78 -4.07 -7.24 -2.49
C VAL A 78 -3.26 -6.27 -1.62
N SER A 79 -3.87 -5.15 -1.21
CA SER A 79 -3.23 -4.14 -0.37
C SER A 79 -2.95 -4.70 1.03
N ASP A 80 -3.93 -5.38 1.63
CA ASP A 80 -3.81 -6.00 2.95
C ASP A 80 -2.70 -7.07 2.95
N ALA A 81 -2.71 -7.99 1.97
CA ALA A 81 -1.69 -9.01 1.83
C ALA A 81 -0.27 -8.41 1.66
N PHE A 82 -0.15 -7.31 0.91
CA PHE A 82 1.12 -6.61 0.76
C PHE A 82 1.61 -6.00 2.09
N LEU A 83 0.71 -5.38 2.86
CA LEU A 83 1.03 -4.81 4.18
C LEU A 83 1.43 -5.89 5.18
N GLU A 84 0.75 -7.04 5.18
CA GLU A 84 1.10 -8.20 6.01
C GLU A 84 2.50 -8.73 5.69
N CYS A 85 2.85 -8.86 4.41
CA CYS A 85 4.20 -9.27 3.99
C CYS A 85 5.26 -8.27 4.47
N CYS A 86 4.99 -6.96 4.35
CA CYS A 86 5.90 -5.91 4.83
C CYS A 86 6.10 -5.98 6.36
N ALA A 87 5.04 -6.30 7.11
CA ALA A 87 5.12 -6.45 8.56
C ALA A 87 5.95 -7.68 8.95
N ALA A 88 5.69 -8.84 8.34
CA ALA A 88 6.41 -10.08 8.62
C ALA A 88 7.91 -10.03 8.32
N THR A 89 8.33 -9.17 7.38
CA THR A 89 9.75 -9.02 7.03
C THR A 89 10.55 -8.33 8.15
N LYS A 90 9.91 -7.46 8.95
CA LYS A 90 10.57 -6.75 10.07
C LYS A 90 10.99 -7.68 11.21
N ASP A 91 10.26 -8.77 11.42
CA ASP A 91 10.56 -9.74 12.49
C ASP A 91 11.77 -10.64 12.14
N ARG A 92 12.20 -10.66 10.88
CA ARG A 92 13.36 -11.44 10.42
C ARG A 92 14.70 -10.69 10.51
N GLU A 93 14.67 -9.37 10.56
CA GLU A 93 15.89 -8.53 10.57
C GLU A 93 16.37 -8.14 11.98
N ASN A 94 15.71 -8.60 13.04
CA ASN A 94 16.08 -8.33 14.43
C ASN A 94 16.28 -9.66 15.22
N PRO A 95 17.48 -10.27 15.18
CA PRO A 95 17.81 -11.46 15.97
C PRO A 95 17.99 -11.19 17.47
#